data_AF-A0A413FTW8-F1
#
_entry.id   AF-A0A413FTW8-F1
#
_cell.length_a   1.000
_cell.length_b   1.000
_cell.length_c   1.000
_cell.angle_alpha   90.00
_cell.angle_beta   90.00
_cell.angle_gamma   90.00
#
_symmetry.space_group_name_H-M   'P 1'
#
loop_
_entity.id
_entity.type
_entity.pdbx_description
1 polymer ?
#
loop_
_entity_poly.entity_id
_entity_poly.type
_entity_poly.pdbx_seq_one_letter_code
_entity_poly.pdbx_strand_id
1 'polypeptide(L)'
;MKTGLFEVGGNDCFANQSGRLVVSSWVTVNDGVERYADDNGYLCKDVICENGTILKTAGTDGWQVASGWVNLANLRFYAEPGTGAIHLGWLQIDGDWYWLDADSGVMKTGWVFTGGAWYYLNAGGKMATGWKCLNGTWYYLESNGSMHVGWRKDSGKWYWLDGSGAMATGARTIDGVRRVFWSDGQCDKVGWQNPSQYPQVSSWTVQLPSYCTGYFTYVTPSRISVEATREDCVNAFIQRANEYIGTQYIEPWSTAPGGAVDCSGFVLQCLYATGMDMGVYNPYNHRWDPSQTYNSMNWYRSNIFMPVSTNSIQRGDVIYYRGHIAIALGGGMMIDSWPHQGVGIHPISARGNVIGAARPFI
;
A
#
# COMPACT_ATOMS: atom_id res chain seq x y z
N MET A 1 -18.88 57.89 -8.44
CA MET A 1 -18.59 56.62 -7.74
C MET A 1 -18.10 56.99 -6.35
N LYS A 2 -18.62 56.36 -5.28
CA LYS A 2 -18.08 56.58 -3.93
C LYS A 2 -16.79 55.78 -3.77
N THR A 3 -15.83 56.32 -3.03
CA THR A 3 -14.57 55.67 -2.64
C THR A 3 -14.36 55.91 -1.14
N GLY A 4 -13.73 54.98 -0.45
CA GLY A 4 -13.56 55.03 1.00
C GLY A 4 -14.81 54.57 1.76
N LEU A 5 -14.92 54.99 3.02
CA LEU A 5 -16.01 54.63 3.94
C LEU A 5 -17.31 55.35 3.58
N PHE A 6 -18.44 54.64 3.57
CA PHE A 6 -19.77 55.20 3.39
C PHE A 6 -20.84 54.32 4.05
N GLU A 7 -22.03 54.88 4.29
CA GLU A 7 -23.13 54.15 4.91
C GLU A 7 -24.21 53.74 3.88
N VAL A 8 -24.77 52.54 4.06
CA VAL A 8 -25.97 52.05 3.37
C VAL A 8 -26.91 51.43 4.40
N GLY A 9 -28.07 52.07 4.63
CA GLY A 9 -29.11 51.54 5.52
C GLY A 9 -28.64 51.30 6.96
N GLY A 10 -27.78 52.17 7.52
CA GLY A 10 -27.22 52.04 8.87
C GLY A 10 -26.00 51.11 8.99
N ASN A 11 -25.54 50.54 7.88
CA ASN A 11 -24.34 49.69 7.84
C ASN A 11 -23.18 50.43 7.17
N ASP A 12 -22.01 50.34 7.80
CA ASP A 12 -20.77 50.86 7.26
C ASP A 12 -20.29 49.95 6.12
N CYS A 13 -19.92 50.55 4.99
CA CYS A 13 -19.39 49.87 3.81
C CYS A 13 -18.11 50.56 3.34
N PHE A 14 -17.27 49.87 2.57
CA PHE A 14 -16.07 50.46 1.99
C PHE A 14 -15.98 50.18 0.49
N ALA A 15 -15.63 51.21 -0.30
CA ALA A 15 -15.33 51.07 -1.71
C ALA A 15 -13.85 51.38 -1.97
N ASN A 16 -13.17 50.51 -2.73
CA ASN A 16 -11.77 50.71 -3.08
C ASN A 16 -11.57 51.93 -4.01
N GLN A 17 -10.33 52.24 -4.37
CA GLN A 17 -9.99 53.40 -5.21
C GLN A 17 -10.64 53.35 -6.61
N SER A 18 -11.01 52.17 -7.10
CA SER A 18 -11.75 51.99 -8.36
C SER A 18 -13.26 52.16 -8.22
N GLY A 19 -13.76 52.44 -7.01
CA GLY A 19 -15.17 52.58 -6.68
C GLY A 19 -15.93 51.24 -6.54
N ARG A 20 -15.20 50.11 -6.45
CA ARG A 20 -15.80 48.78 -6.22
C ARG A 20 -15.97 48.53 -4.73
N LEU A 21 -17.14 48.02 -4.35
CA LEU A 21 -17.44 47.57 -2.98
C LEU A 21 -16.46 46.45 -2.57
N VAL A 22 -15.90 46.57 -1.38
CA VAL A 22 -15.08 45.53 -0.75
C VAL A 22 -16.02 44.56 -0.04
N VAL A 23 -15.81 43.26 -0.26
CA VAL A 23 -16.58 42.16 0.32
C VAL A 23 -15.62 41.04 0.73
N SER A 24 -16.00 40.26 1.74
CA SER A 24 -15.26 39.09 2.24
C SER A 24 -13.75 39.34 2.43
N SER A 25 -13.39 40.51 2.99
CA SER A 25 -12.00 40.94 3.06
C SER A 25 -11.74 41.99 4.13
N TRP A 26 -10.52 42.02 4.64
CA TRP A 26 -10.05 43.08 5.53
C TRP A 26 -9.82 44.39 4.76
N VAL A 27 -10.21 45.49 5.38
CA VAL A 27 -9.99 46.83 4.83
C VAL A 27 -9.54 47.81 5.89
N THR A 28 -8.49 48.56 5.56
CA THR A 28 -7.97 49.65 6.39
C THR A 28 -8.95 50.82 6.36
N VAL A 29 -9.58 51.10 7.50
CA VAL A 29 -10.54 52.21 7.64
C VAL A 29 -9.91 53.47 8.25
N ASN A 30 -8.85 53.30 9.04
CA ASN A 30 -8.02 54.36 9.63
C ASN A 30 -6.55 53.86 9.67
N ASP A 31 -5.59 54.77 9.82
CA ASP A 31 -4.15 54.41 9.89
C ASP A 31 -3.90 53.31 10.94
N GLY A 32 -3.61 52.08 10.47
CA GLY A 32 -3.28 50.92 11.29
C GLY A 32 -4.46 50.08 11.81
N VAL A 33 -5.72 50.47 11.57
CA VAL A 33 -6.91 49.71 12.01
C VAL A 33 -7.70 49.19 10.81
N GLU A 34 -7.88 47.88 10.77
CA GLU A 34 -8.63 47.17 9.74
C GLU A 34 -9.96 46.64 10.27
N ARG A 35 -10.98 46.69 9.42
CA ARG A 35 -12.29 46.05 9.64
C ARG A 35 -12.53 45.03 8.54
N TYR A 36 -13.18 43.94 8.88
CA TYR A 36 -13.57 42.94 7.90
C TYR A 36 -14.91 43.31 7.28
N ALA A 37 -14.97 43.34 5.94
CA ALA A 37 -16.21 43.44 5.19
C ALA A 37 -16.78 42.03 4.99
N ASP A 38 -18.04 41.81 5.39
CA ASP A 38 -18.73 40.54 5.17
C ASP A 38 -19.06 40.31 3.68
N ASP A 39 -19.76 39.21 3.38
CA ASP A 39 -20.13 38.83 2.01
C ASP A 39 -21.10 39.84 1.34
N ASN A 40 -21.77 40.69 2.12
CA ASN A 40 -22.63 41.77 1.64
C ASN A 40 -21.90 43.13 1.57
N GLY A 41 -20.65 43.18 2.02
CA GLY A 41 -19.82 44.39 2.08
C GLY A 41 -20.04 45.26 3.30
N TYR A 42 -20.73 44.74 4.32
CA TYR A 42 -20.91 45.43 5.60
C TYR A 42 -19.69 45.22 6.49
N LEU A 43 -19.15 46.29 7.04
CA LEU A 43 -18.02 46.24 7.94
C LEU A 43 -18.45 45.73 9.31
N CYS A 44 -17.82 44.65 9.77
CA CYS A 44 -18.04 44.10 11.09
C CYS A 44 -17.67 45.12 12.18
N LYS A 45 -18.54 45.25 13.19
CA LYS A 45 -18.42 46.27 14.23
C LYS A 45 -17.83 45.77 15.55
N ASP A 46 -17.71 44.45 15.71
CA ASP A 46 -17.36 43.81 16.99
C ASP A 46 -15.92 43.28 17.04
N VAL A 47 -15.22 43.25 15.90
CA VAL A 47 -13.82 42.80 15.76
C VAL A 47 -13.06 43.73 14.83
N ILE A 48 -11.83 44.08 15.20
CA ILE A 48 -10.86 44.75 14.33
C ILE A 48 -9.55 43.97 14.29
N CYS A 49 -8.75 44.24 13.27
CA CYS A 49 -7.35 43.85 13.22
C CYS A 49 -6.48 45.11 13.29
N GLU A 50 -5.60 45.18 14.29
CA GLU A 50 -4.63 46.26 14.45
C GLU A 50 -3.28 45.84 13.88
N ASN A 51 -2.66 46.72 13.09
CA ASN A 51 -1.38 46.49 12.41
C ASN A 51 -1.34 45.19 11.59
N GLY A 52 -2.49 44.74 11.08
CA GLY A 52 -2.63 43.54 10.27
C GLY A 52 -2.39 42.21 11.00
N THR A 53 -2.11 42.21 12.31
CA THR A 53 -1.70 40.99 13.03
C THR A 53 -2.41 40.78 14.37
N ILE A 54 -3.01 41.80 14.97
CA ILE A 54 -3.57 41.73 16.32
C ILE A 54 -5.09 41.87 16.28
N LEU A 55 -5.82 40.83 16.69
CA LEU A 55 -7.26 40.90 16.83
C LEU A 55 -7.66 41.59 18.13
N LYS A 56 -8.63 42.51 18.02
CA LYS A 56 -9.29 43.12 19.17
C LYS A 56 -10.80 43.00 19.06
N THR A 57 -11.47 42.82 20.18
CA THR A 57 -12.93 42.75 20.29
C THR A 57 -13.49 43.97 21.00
N ALA A 58 -14.75 44.31 20.72
CA ALA A 58 -15.42 45.40 21.41
C ALA A 58 -15.61 45.08 22.90
N GLY A 59 -15.24 46.02 23.77
CA GLY A 59 -15.45 45.96 25.22
C GLY A 59 -16.11 47.24 25.77
N THR A 60 -16.39 47.27 27.07
CA THR A 60 -17.06 48.38 27.75
C THR A 60 -16.27 49.70 27.66
N ASP A 61 -14.94 49.61 27.64
CA ASP A 61 -14.02 50.76 27.62
C ASP A 61 -13.27 50.86 26.27
N GLY A 62 -13.88 50.37 25.19
CA GLY A 62 -13.29 50.33 23.86
C GLY A 62 -12.68 48.98 23.49
N TRP A 63 -11.78 48.98 22.49
CA TRP A 63 -11.19 47.77 21.93
C TRP A 63 -10.26 47.04 22.91
N GLN A 64 -10.54 45.77 23.16
CA GLN A 64 -9.74 44.90 24.04
C GLN A 64 -8.98 43.85 23.22
N VAL A 65 -7.76 43.51 23.62
CA VAL A 65 -6.99 42.42 23.00
C VAL A 65 -7.78 41.12 23.07
N ALA A 66 -8.02 40.49 21.91
CA ALA A 66 -8.74 39.23 21.85
C ALA A 66 -7.91 38.08 22.41
N SER A 67 -8.56 37.02 22.88
CA SER A 67 -7.90 35.83 23.41
C SER A 67 -8.73 34.59 23.08
N GLY A 68 -8.08 33.56 22.54
CA GLY A 68 -8.72 32.33 22.11
C GLY A 68 -9.51 32.47 20.81
N TRP A 69 -10.59 31.70 20.68
CA TRP A 69 -11.40 31.68 19.47
C TRP A 69 -12.19 32.97 19.26
N VAL A 70 -12.02 33.59 18.09
CA VAL A 70 -12.74 34.78 17.66
C VAL A 70 -13.60 34.43 16.45
N ASN A 71 -14.90 34.64 16.56
CA ASN A 71 -15.83 34.51 15.44
C ASN A 71 -16.01 35.87 14.77
N LEU A 72 -15.92 35.91 13.44
CA LEU A 72 -16.01 37.14 12.66
C LEU A 72 -16.78 36.85 11.37
N ALA A 73 -18.00 37.37 11.28
CA ALA A 73 -18.96 36.96 10.26
C ALA A 73 -19.14 35.42 10.24
N ASN A 74 -18.84 34.78 9.12
CA ASN A 74 -18.83 33.32 8.95
C ASN A 74 -17.45 32.69 9.13
N LEU A 75 -16.44 33.47 9.52
CA LEU A 75 -15.06 33.04 9.72
C LEU A 75 -14.75 32.84 11.20
N ARG A 76 -13.70 32.06 11.44
CA ARG A 76 -13.19 31.80 12.78
C ARG A 76 -11.67 31.93 12.79
N PHE A 77 -11.14 32.68 13.74
CA PHE A 77 -9.72 32.92 13.96
C PHE A 77 -9.34 32.46 15.37
N TYR A 78 -8.05 32.26 15.61
CA TYR A 78 -7.53 32.07 16.96
C TYR A 78 -6.59 33.21 17.31
N ALA A 79 -6.93 33.95 18.35
CA ALA A 79 -6.10 35.02 18.91
C ALA A 79 -5.24 34.44 20.03
N GLU A 80 -3.93 34.57 19.90
CA GLU A 80 -2.98 34.05 20.89
C GLU A 80 -3.20 34.69 22.26
N PRO A 81 -3.44 33.90 23.32
CA PRO A 81 -3.70 34.43 24.64
C PRO A 81 -2.62 35.42 25.11
N GLY A 82 -3.06 36.61 25.52
CA GLY A 82 -2.20 37.68 26.06
C GLY A 82 -1.66 38.66 25.02
N THR A 83 -1.49 38.26 23.75
CA THR A 83 -0.99 39.15 22.69
C THR A 83 -2.09 39.55 21.69
N GLY A 84 -3.11 38.71 21.52
CA GLY A 84 -4.13 38.86 20.49
C GLY A 84 -3.62 38.62 19.07
N ALA A 85 -2.37 38.17 18.91
CA ALA A 85 -1.80 37.87 17.61
C ALA A 85 -2.60 36.76 16.92
N ILE A 86 -2.86 36.91 15.62
CA ILE A 86 -3.55 35.88 14.84
C ILE A 86 -2.63 34.66 14.73
N HIS A 87 -3.10 33.50 15.16
CA HIS A 87 -2.39 32.24 14.98
C HIS A 87 -2.45 31.78 13.53
N LEU A 88 -1.31 31.31 13.00
CA LEU A 88 -1.16 30.83 11.63
C LEU A 88 -0.63 29.39 11.63
N GLY A 89 -1.17 28.55 10.76
CA GLY A 89 -0.77 27.15 10.61
C GLY A 89 -1.41 26.21 11.65
N TRP A 90 -0.65 25.21 12.07
CA TRP A 90 -1.14 24.15 12.95
C TRP A 90 -1.26 24.62 14.40
N LEU A 91 -2.47 24.56 14.94
CA LEU A 91 -2.80 24.89 16.32
C LEU A 91 -3.28 23.65 17.06
N GLN A 92 -2.74 23.39 18.25
CA GLN A 92 -3.21 22.34 19.14
C GLN A 92 -3.92 22.93 20.37
N ILE A 93 -5.16 22.52 20.63
CA ILE A 93 -5.95 22.92 21.80
C ILE A 93 -6.58 21.67 22.40
N ASP A 94 -6.36 21.43 23.69
CA ASP A 94 -6.95 20.29 24.44
C ASP A 94 -6.76 18.92 23.76
N GLY A 95 -5.63 18.76 23.06
CA GLY A 95 -5.29 17.53 22.31
C GLY A 95 -5.82 17.48 20.88
N ASP A 96 -6.73 18.36 20.48
CA ASP A 96 -7.25 18.48 19.11
C ASP A 96 -6.38 19.42 18.26
N TRP A 97 -6.18 19.05 16.99
CA TRP A 97 -5.46 19.87 16.02
C TRP A 97 -6.42 20.63 15.09
N TYR A 98 -6.06 21.87 14.78
CA TYR A 98 -6.75 22.76 13.86
C TYR A 98 -5.75 23.35 12.87
N TRP A 99 -6.21 23.70 11.68
CA TRP A 99 -5.40 24.43 10.70
C TRP A 99 -5.96 25.83 10.48
N LEU A 100 -5.16 26.83 10.84
CA LEU A 100 -5.40 28.24 10.54
C LEU A 100 -4.63 28.53 9.26
N ASP A 101 -5.32 29.06 8.25
CA ASP A 101 -4.73 29.40 6.96
C ASP A 101 -3.43 30.21 7.14
N ALA A 102 -2.35 29.81 6.47
CA ALA A 102 -1.03 30.36 6.75
C ALA A 102 -0.89 31.84 6.36
N ASP A 103 -1.75 32.32 5.47
CA ASP A 103 -1.73 33.71 5.00
C ASP A 103 -2.80 34.55 5.72
N SER A 104 -4.02 34.02 5.85
CA SER A 104 -5.16 34.78 6.38
C SER A 104 -5.48 34.53 7.84
N GLY A 105 -5.00 33.44 8.44
CA GLY A 105 -5.34 33.02 9.80
C GLY A 105 -6.77 32.50 9.99
N VAL A 106 -7.52 32.34 8.89
CA VAL A 106 -8.87 31.76 8.92
C VAL A 106 -8.78 30.26 9.18
N MET A 107 -9.51 29.78 10.18
CA MET A 107 -9.63 28.34 10.47
C MET A 107 -10.27 27.61 9.29
N LYS A 108 -9.58 26.60 8.77
CA LYS A 108 -10.06 25.78 7.66
C LYS A 108 -10.88 24.59 8.14
N THR A 109 -11.79 24.16 7.27
CA THR A 109 -12.54 22.90 7.36
C THR A 109 -12.39 22.17 6.03
N GLY A 110 -12.70 20.88 6.00
CA GLY A 110 -12.56 20.03 4.81
C GLY A 110 -11.09 19.65 4.53
N TRP A 111 -10.79 19.41 3.26
CA TRP A 111 -9.45 19.02 2.82
C TRP A 111 -8.48 20.20 2.79
N VAL A 112 -7.30 20.02 3.39
CA VAL A 112 -6.19 20.98 3.36
C VAL A 112 -4.93 20.26 2.89
N PHE A 113 -4.21 20.84 1.94
CA PHE A 113 -2.90 20.38 1.51
C PHE A 113 -1.83 21.31 2.09
N THR A 114 -0.97 20.78 2.95
CA THR A 114 0.11 21.53 3.60
C THR A 114 1.27 20.59 3.91
N GLY A 115 2.51 21.10 3.91
CA GLY A 115 3.69 20.29 4.21
C GLY A 115 3.90 19.06 3.30
N GLY A 116 3.31 19.06 2.11
CA GLY A 116 3.39 17.94 1.16
C GLY A 116 2.37 16.81 1.39
N ALA A 117 1.41 16.97 2.31
CA ALA A 117 0.38 15.97 2.60
C ALA A 117 -1.03 16.58 2.64
N TRP A 118 -2.03 15.74 2.39
CA TRP A 118 -3.44 16.08 2.59
C TRP A 118 -3.87 15.77 4.01
N TYR A 119 -4.72 16.64 4.58
CA TYR A 119 -5.34 16.49 5.89
C TYR A 119 -6.83 16.77 5.76
N TYR A 120 -7.65 16.17 6.61
CA TYR A 120 -9.08 16.47 6.66
C TYR A 120 -9.46 17.09 8.00
N LEU A 121 -10.02 18.30 7.97
CA LEU A 121 -10.53 19.02 9.12
C LEU A 121 -12.06 18.86 9.13
N ASN A 122 -12.64 18.43 10.24
CA ASN A 122 -14.10 18.25 10.33
C ASN A 122 -14.85 19.60 10.31
N ALA A 123 -16.18 19.57 10.36
CA ALA A 123 -16.99 20.80 10.33
C ALA A 123 -16.68 21.78 11.49
N GLY A 124 -16.17 21.30 12.62
CA GLY A 124 -15.70 22.11 13.73
C GLY A 124 -14.22 22.53 13.65
N GLY A 125 -13.53 22.16 12.57
CA GLY A 125 -12.11 22.44 12.34
C GLY A 125 -11.14 21.42 12.92
N LYS A 126 -11.61 20.42 13.67
CA LYS A 126 -10.73 19.42 14.27
C LYS A 126 -10.20 18.46 13.21
N MET A 127 -8.90 18.23 13.22
CA MET A 127 -8.22 17.28 12.34
C MET A 127 -8.73 15.86 12.58
N ALA A 128 -9.09 15.16 11.50
CA ALA A 128 -9.50 13.77 11.54
C ALA A 128 -8.29 12.82 11.49
N THR A 129 -8.44 11.69 12.16
CA THR A 129 -7.53 10.54 12.10
C THR A 129 -8.35 9.26 11.89
N GLY A 130 -7.70 8.19 11.46
CA GLY A 130 -8.31 6.90 11.16
C GLY A 130 -9.18 6.90 9.90
N TRP A 131 -10.09 5.92 9.82
CA TRP A 131 -11.01 5.76 8.70
C TRP A 131 -12.07 6.86 8.67
N LYS A 132 -12.24 7.49 7.51
CA LYS A 132 -13.24 8.54 7.30
C LYS A 132 -14.02 8.31 6.01
N CYS A 133 -15.34 8.18 6.12
CA CYS A 133 -16.24 8.17 4.98
C CYS A 133 -16.71 9.60 4.67
N LEU A 134 -16.39 10.08 3.48
CA LEU A 134 -16.74 11.41 2.98
C LEU A 134 -17.49 11.25 1.67
N ASN A 135 -18.75 11.66 1.63
CA ASN A 135 -19.61 11.55 0.45
C ASN A 135 -19.67 10.13 -0.17
N GLY A 136 -19.61 9.09 0.67
CA GLY A 136 -19.62 7.69 0.22
C GLY A 136 -18.26 7.12 -0.19
N THR A 137 -17.20 7.91 -0.14
CA THR A 137 -15.82 7.45 -0.37
C THR A 137 -15.08 7.34 0.95
N TRP A 138 -14.42 6.21 1.17
CA TRP A 138 -13.58 5.98 2.36
C TRP A 138 -12.15 6.45 2.12
N TYR A 139 -11.59 7.09 3.13
CA TYR A 139 -10.21 7.55 3.22
C TYR A 139 -9.60 7.06 4.53
N TYR A 140 -8.28 6.94 4.60
CA TYR A 140 -7.56 6.70 5.85
C TYR A 140 -6.65 7.88 6.15
N LEU A 141 -6.76 8.44 7.35
CA LEU A 141 -5.90 9.49 7.86
C LEU A 141 -5.00 8.87 8.94
N GLU A 142 -3.69 9.02 8.79
CA GLU A 142 -2.73 8.48 9.74
C GLU A 142 -2.85 9.14 11.14
N SER A 143 -2.12 8.62 12.14
CA SER A 143 -2.16 9.17 13.50
C SER A 143 -1.72 10.63 13.60
N ASN A 144 -0.84 11.07 12.69
CA ASN A 144 -0.43 12.46 12.51
C ASN A 144 -1.41 13.28 11.64
N GLY A 145 -2.52 12.67 11.19
CA GLY A 145 -3.56 13.27 10.35
C GLY A 145 -3.31 13.27 8.85
N SER A 146 -2.11 12.88 8.39
CA SER A 146 -1.83 12.86 6.94
C SER A 146 -2.64 11.76 6.25
N MET A 147 -3.21 12.07 5.08
CA MET A 147 -3.95 11.13 4.26
C MET A 147 -3.03 10.02 3.72
N HIS A 148 -3.42 8.77 3.93
CA HIS A 148 -2.70 7.61 3.46
C HIS A 148 -3.02 7.31 1.99
N VAL A 149 -2.00 6.89 1.25
CA VAL A 149 -2.11 6.35 -0.11
C VAL A 149 -1.37 5.02 -0.19
N GLY A 150 -1.84 4.12 -1.04
CA GLY A 150 -1.30 2.79 -1.22
C GLY A 150 -1.88 1.74 -0.27
N TRP A 151 -1.10 0.68 -0.02
CA TRP A 151 -1.52 -0.45 0.80
C TRP A 151 -1.59 -0.08 2.28
N ARG A 152 -2.68 -0.48 2.94
CA ARG A 152 -2.87 -0.33 4.39
C ARG A 152 -3.32 -1.66 5.00
N LYS A 153 -2.63 -2.11 6.04
CA LYS A 153 -3.06 -3.26 6.85
C LYS A 153 -3.71 -2.78 8.13
N ASP A 154 -5.01 -3.00 8.25
CA ASP A 154 -5.78 -2.59 9.44
C ASP A 154 -6.60 -3.77 9.96
N SER A 155 -6.48 -4.04 11.26
CA SER A 155 -7.12 -5.19 11.93
C SER A 155 -6.92 -6.54 11.20
N GLY A 156 -5.73 -6.76 10.62
CA GLY A 156 -5.39 -8.00 9.91
C GLY A 156 -5.92 -8.11 8.48
N LYS A 157 -6.54 -7.05 7.95
CA LYS A 157 -7.10 -6.97 6.60
C LYS A 157 -6.35 -5.95 5.76
N TRP A 158 -6.22 -6.22 4.47
CA TRP A 158 -5.55 -5.31 3.55
C TRP A 158 -6.56 -4.44 2.81
N TYR A 159 -6.22 -3.17 2.70
CA TYR A 159 -6.96 -2.17 1.96
C TYR A 159 -6.00 -1.46 1.00
N TRP A 160 -6.54 -0.90 -0.07
CA TRP A 160 -5.79 -0.07 -0.99
C TRP A 160 -6.46 1.29 -1.11
N LEU A 161 -5.69 2.35 -0.89
CA LEU A 161 -6.09 3.74 -1.06
C LEU A 161 -5.39 4.22 -2.35
N ASP A 162 -6.13 4.70 -3.35
CA ASP A 162 -5.50 5.13 -4.61
C ASP A 162 -4.75 6.47 -4.47
N GLY A 163 -4.22 7.02 -5.56
CA GLY A 163 -3.48 8.28 -5.54
C GLY A 163 -4.29 9.50 -5.08
N SER A 164 -5.63 9.40 -5.06
CA SER A 164 -6.52 10.41 -4.48
C SER A 164 -6.84 10.15 -3.01
N GLY A 165 -6.33 9.05 -2.44
CA GLY A 165 -6.64 8.57 -1.10
C GLY A 165 -7.96 7.78 -1.02
N ALA A 166 -8.67 7.58 -2.13
CA ALA A 166 -9.94 6.86 -2.14
C ALA A 166 -9.71 5.35 -1.98
N MET A 167 -10.45 4.73 -1.05
CA MET A 167 -10.40 3.30 -0.83
C MET A 167 -11.00 2.51 -1.99
N ALA A 168 -10.24 1.55 -2.50
CA ALA A 168 -10.67 0.64 -3.55
C ALA A 168 -11.75 -0.34 -3.06
N THR A 169 -12.72 -0.59 -3.94
CA THR A 169 -13.71 -1.68 -3.82
C THR A 169 -13.83 -2.39 -5.17
N GLY A 170 -14.29 -3.64 -5.15
CA GLY A 170 -14.43 -4.45 -6.37
C GLY A 170 -13.09 -4.86 -6.99
N ALA A 171 -13.11 -5.23 -8.27
CA ALA A 171 -11.89 -5.64 -8.98
C ALA A 171 -11.03 -4.42 -9.34
N ARG A 172 -9.73 -4.47 -9.03
CA ARG A 172 -8.73 -3.45 -9.39
C ARG A 172 -7.45 -4.13 -9.87
N THR A 173 -6.74 -3.48 -10.79
CA THR A 173 -5.38 -3.86 -11.16
C THR A 173 -4.42 -2.95 -10.42
N ILE A 174 -3.62 -3.51 -9.52
CA ILE A 174 -2.64 -2.78 -8.70
C ILE A 174 -1.29 -3.45 -8.95
N ASP A 175 -0.31 -2.65 -9.38
CA ASP A 175 1.03 -3.13 -9.76
C ASP A 175 0.99 -4.28 -10.78
N GLY A 176 0.06 -4.20 -11.74
CA GLY A 176 -0.13 -5.21 -12.78
C GLY A 176 -0.87 -6.48 -12.34
N VAL A 177 -1.26 -6.61 -11.06
CA VAL A 177 -1.97 -7.76 -10.52
C VAL A 177 -3.45 -7.43 -10.29
N ARG A 178 -4.35 -8.26 -10.82
CA ARG A 178 -5.79 -8.13 -10.55
C ARG A 178 -6.08 -8.60 -9.13
N ARG A 179 -6.65 -7.71 -8.33
CA ARG A 179 -7.09 -7.94 -6.95
C ARG A 179 -8.57 -7.63 -6.82
N VAL A 180 -9.23 -8.30 -5.87
CA VAL A 180 -10.64 -8.09 -5.58
C VAL A 180 -10.74 -7.59 -4.15
N PHE A 181 -11.38 -6.43 -4.01
CA PHE A 181 -11.72 -5.81 -2.75
C PHE A 181 -13.21 -5.97 -2.51
N TRP A 182 -13.59 -6.32 -1.28
CA TRP A 182 -14.97 -6.41 -0.86
C TRP A 182 -15.63 -5.02 -0.81
N SER A 183 -16.94 -4.96 -0.56
CA SER A 183 -17.68 -3.69 -0.51
C SER A 183 -17.22 -2.76 0.62
N ASP A 184 -16.63 -3.33 1.67
CA ASP A 184 -15.99 -2.62 2.78
C ASP A 184 -14.48 -2.40 2.53
N GLY A 185 -13.99 -2.68 1.33
CA GLY A 185 -12.62 -2.42 0.89
C GLY A 185 -11.60 -3.44 1.37
N GLN A 186 -12.01 -4.51 2.05
CA GLN A 186 -11.08 -5.55 2.48
C GLN A 186 -10.58 -6.37 1.28
N CYS A 187 -9.31 -6.76 1.29
CA CYS A 187 -8.69 -7.70 0.35
C CYS A 187 -7.93 -8.78 1.13
N ASP A 188 -8.09 -10.04 0.73
CA ASP A 188 -7.59 -11.18 1.50
C ASP A 188 -6.16 -11.65 1.09
N LYS A 189 -5.34 -10.92 0.29
CA LYS A 189 -3.98 -11.41 -0.07
C LYS A 189 -2.96 -10.40 -0.68
N VAL A 190 -1.73 -10.33 -0.15
CA VAL A 190 -0.62 -9.41 -0.59
C VAL A 190 0.82 -10.02 -0.54
N GLY A 191 1.01 -11.33 -0.72
CA GLY A 191 2.36 -11.95 -0.67
C GLY A 191 3.24 -11.71 -1.91
N TRP A 192 4.51 -12.16 -1.89
CA TRP A 192 5.42 -12.17 -3.06
C TRP A 192 4.71 -12.72 -4.29
N GLN A 193 4.92 -12.13 -5.47
CA GLN A 193 4.40 -12.63 -6.75
C GLN A 193 5.47 -12.48 -7.81
N ASN A 194 5.61 -13.48 -8.67
CA ASN A 194 6.43 -13.34 -9.87
C ASN A 194 5.75 -12.42 -10.89
N PRO A 195 6.48 -11.85 -11.85
CA PRO A 195 5.86 -11.23 -13.03
C PRO A 195 4.85 -12.17 -13.69
N SER A 196 3.75 -11.61 -14.22
CA SER A 196 2.55 -12.37 -14.65
C SER A 196 2.80 -13.46 -15.70
N GLN A 197 3.88 -13.36 -16.46
CA GLN A 197 4.32 -14.35 -17.45
C GLN A 197 4.93 -15.61 -16.84
N TYR A 198 5.21 -15.63 -15.53
CA TYR A 198 5.76 -16.77 -14.80
C TYR A 198 4.74 -17.33 -13.80
N PRO A 199 4.90 -18.60 -13.36
CA PRO A 199 4.05 -19.20 -12.34
C PRO A 199 3.95 -18.35 -11.08
N GLN A 200 2.73 -18.13 -10.61
CA GLN A 200 2.44 -17.29 -9.45
C GLN A 200 2.59 -18.09 -8.15
N VAL A 201 3.01 -17.46 -7.06
CA VAL A 201 3.15 -18.10 -5.74
C VAL A 201 1.99 -17.75 -4.81
N SER A 202 1.82 -18.50 -3.74
CA SER A 202 0.63 -18.41 -2.89
C SER A 202 0.86 -18.97 -1.49
N SER A 203 0.37 -18.27 -0.47
CA SER A 203 0.23 -18.84 0.88
C SER A 203 -0.83 -19.96 0.96
N TRP A 204 -1.67 -20.11 -0.06
CA TRP A 204 -2.63 -21.22 -0.16
C TRP A 204 -1.97 -22.44 -0.79
N THR A 205 -2.25 -23.61 -0.22
CA THR A 205 -1.90 -24.92 -0.82
C THR A 205 -2.58 -25.09 -2.17
N VAL A 206 -1.81 -25.52 -3.17
CA VAL A 206 -2.30 -25.79 -4.54
C VAL A 206 -3.47 -26.77 -4.49
N GLN A 207 -4.52 -26.48 -5.24
CA GLN A 207 -5.68 -27.37 -5.40
C GLN A 207 -5.56 -28.06 -6.75
N LEU A 208 -5.54 -29.39 -6.74
CA LEU A 208 -5.48 -30.14 -8.00
C LEU A 208 -6.83 -30.09 -8.74
N PRO A 209 -6.83 -30.18 -10.07
CA PRO A 209 -8.05 -30.38 -10.85
C PRO A 209 -8.86 -31.59 -10.32
N SER A 210 -10.20 -31.50 -10.39
CA SER A 210 -11.11 -32.51 -9.83
C SER A 210 -10.95 -33.92 -10.41
N TYR A 211 -10.35 -34.06 -11.59
CA TYR A 211 -10.06 -35.35 -12.21
C TYR A 211 -8.84 -36.06 -11.59
N CYS A 212 -7.99 -35.34 -10.84
CA CYS A 212 -6.84 -35.92 -10.16
C CYS A 212 -7.33 -36.74 -8.97
N THR A 213 -7.14 -38.06 -8.99
CA THR A 213 -7.66 -38.98 -7.97
C THR A 213 -6.64 -40.05 -7.59
N GLY A 214 -6.84 -40.70 -6.43
CA GLY A 214 -6.00 -41.81 -6.00
C GLY A 214 -4.61 -41.40 -5.49
N TYR A 215 -3.65 -42.31 -5.60
CA TYR A 215 -2.37 -42.24 -4.89
C TYR A 215 -1.46 -41.06 -5.30
N PHE A 216 -1.52 -40.63 -6.56
CA PHE A 216 -0.67 -39.55 -7.11
C PHE A 216 -1.35 -38.18 -7.04
N THR A 217 -1.94 -37.87 -5.89
CA THR A 217 -2.64 -36.59 -5.63
C THR A 217 -2.05 -35.81 -4.47
N TYR A 218 -0.94 -36.30 -3.89
CA TYR A 218 -0.28 -35.60 -2.80
C TYR A 218 0.21 -34.23 -3.27
N VAL A 219 -0.24 -33.18 -2.58
CA VAL A 219 0.24 -31.81 -2.74
C VAL A 219 0.93 -31.42 -1.45
N THR A 220 2.20 -31.05 -1.55
CA THR A 220 2.92 -30.38 -0.47
C THR A 220 2.15 -29.13 -0.03
N PRO A 221 1.77 -29.01 1.26
CA PRO A 221 1.14 -27.80 1.76
C PRO A 221 2.04 -26.58 1.58
N SER A 222 1.45 -25.43 1.23
CA SER A 222 2.18 -24.17 1.19
C SER A 222 2.68 -23.80 2.60
N ARG A 223 3.86 -23.18 2.65
CA ARG A 223 4.62 -22.85 3.87
C ARG A 223 4.95 -21.37 3.99
N ILE A 224 4.52 -20.58 3.02
CA ILE A 224 4.78 -19.14 2.99
C ILE A 224 3.58 -18.38 3.55
N SER A 225 3.83 -17.28 4.27
CA SER A 225 2.76 -16.44 4.79
C SER A 225 2.13 -15.59 3.68
N VAL A 226 1.00 -14.96 3.98
CA VAL A 226 0.36 -13.96 3.10
C VAL A 226 1.20 -12.69 2.90
N GLU A 227 2.30 -12.53 3.64
CA GLU A 227 3.24 -11.40 3.59
C GLU A 227 4.64 -11.84 3.15
N ALA A 228 4.77 -13.08 2.66
CA ALA A 228 6.05 -13.67 2.33
C ALA A 228 6.82 -12.79 1.34
N THR A 229 8.10 -12.62 1.63
CA THR A 229 9.09 -12.03 0.73
C THR A 229 9.58 -13.06 -0.27
N ARG A 230 10.39 -12.62 -1.24
CA ARG A 230 11.13 -13.53 -2.13
C ARG A 230 11.97 -14.54 -1.34
N GLU A 231 12.67 -14.08 -0.32
CA GLU A 231 13.56 -14.92 0.49
C GLU A 231 12.78 -15.95 1.29
N ASP A 232 11.58 -15.61 1.79
CA ASP A 232 10.69 -16.56 2.45
C ASP A 232 10.25 -17.67 1.48
N CYS A 233 9.98 -17.34 0.21
CA CYS A 233 9.68 -18.33 -0.82
C CYS A 233 10.87 -19.26 -1.08
N VAL A 234 12.09 -18.71 -1.22
CA VAL A 234 13.31 -19.50 -1.40
C VAL A 234 13.57 -20.40 -0.19
N ASN A 235 13.35 -19.89 1.02
CA ASN A 235 13.51 -20.66 2.26
C ASN A 235 12.51 -21.81 2.36
N ALA A 236 11.22 -21.57 2.07
CA ALA A 236 10.20 -22.62 2.05
C ALA A 236 10.50 -23.70 1.01
N PHE A 237 10.93 -23.30 -0.19
CA PHE A 237 11.34 -24.18 -1.28
C PHE A 237 12.47 -25.13 -0.85
N ILE A 238 13.54 -24.57 -0.28
CA ILE A 238 14.73 -25.33 0.14
C ILE A 238 14.46 -26.15 1.40
N GLN A 239 13.69 -25.62 2.36
CA GLN A 239 13.32 -26.37 3.55
C GLN A 239 12.54 -27.63 3.17
N ARG A 240 11.59 -27.52 2.23
CA ARG A 240 10.89 -28.69 1.71
C ARG A 240 11.85 -29.65 1.03
N ALA A 241 12.78 -29.15 0.22
CA ALA A 241 13.78 -29.98 -0.43
C ALA A 241 14.59 -30.83 0.57
N ASN A 242 15.05 -30.23 1.67
CA ASN A 242 15.82 -30.94 2.71
C ASN A 242 15.03 -32.06 3.40
N GLU A 243 13.72 -31.93 3.55
CA GLU A 243 12.89 -32.99 4.14
C GLU A 243 12.79 -34.23 3.27
N TYR A 244 13.02 -34.09 1.96
CA TYR A 244 13.04 -35.23 1.07
C TYR A 244 14.34 -36.04 1.15
N ILE A 245 15.41 -35.56 1.81
CA ILE A 245 16.69 -36.29 1.87
C ILE A 245 16.46 -37.75 2.32
N GLY A 246 16.98 -38.70 1.55
CA GLY A 246 16.80 -40.14 1.76
C GLY A 246 15.51 -40.72 1.14
N THR A 247 14.62 -39.91 0.58
CA THR A 247 13.46 -40.39 -0.19
C THR A 247 13.96 -41.10 -1.45
N GLN A 248 13.39 -42.26 -1.75
CA GLN A 248 13.86 -43.10 -2.86
C GLN A 248 13.51 -42.49 -4.23
N TYR A 249 14.32 -42.81 -5.25
CA TYR A 249 14.03 -42.45 -6.64
C TYR A 249 13.15 -43.52 -7.30
N ILE A 250 11.98 -43.12 -7.80
CA ILE A 250 11.15 -43.94 -8.69
C ILE A 250 10.53 -43.04 -9.76
N GLU A 251 10.69 -43.41 -11.01
CA GLU A 251 10.11 -42.68 -12.15
C GLU A 251 8.73 -43.24 -12.54
N PRO A 252 7.74 -42.40 -12.90
CA PRO A 252 7.62 -40.95 -12.68
C PRO A 252 6.79 -40.66 -11.41
N TRP A 253 7.41 -40.65 -10.23
CA TRP A 253 6.70 -40.42 -8.96
C TRP A 253 6.88 -38.98 -8.46
N SER A 254 5.82 -38.47 -7.82
CA SER A 254 5.81 -37.20 -7.09
C SER A 254 4.94 -37.36 -5.85
N THR A 255 5.48 -37.97 -4.80
CA THR A 255 4.76 -38.25 -3.54
C THR A 255 5.42 -37.53 -2.37
N ALA A 256 4.85 -37.66 -1.16
CA ALA A 256 5.36 -37.01 0.04
C ALA A 256 6.79 -37.46 0.43
N PRO A 257 7.51 -36.70 1.28
CA PRO A 257 8.79 -37.13 1.83
C PRO A 257 8.70 -38.52 2.46
N GLY A 258 9.72 -39.37 2.22
CA GLY A 258 9.75 -40.77 2.64
C GLY A 258 8.99 -41.75 1.72
N GLY A 259 8.19 -41.25 0.77
CA GLY A 259 7.60 -42.04 -0.31
C GLY A 259 8.61 -42.34 -1.42
N ALA A 260 8.29 -41.90 -2.65
CA ALA A 260 9.23 -41.86 -3.77
C ALA A 260 9.00 -40.64 -4.68
N VAL A 261 10.08 -40.15 -5.28
CA VAL A 261 10.07 -39.03 -6.21
C VAL A 261 11.10 -39.24 -7.31
N ASP A 262 10.78 -38.88 -8.56
CA ASP A 262 11.82 -38.63 -9.57
C ASP A 262 12.36 -37.19 -9.46
N CYS A 263 13.25 -36.77 -10.36
CA CYS A 263 13.83 -35.44 -10.32
C CYS A 263 12.79 -34.30 -10.50
N SER A 264 11.82 -34.48 -11.39
CA SER A 264 10.82 -33.44 -11.70
C SER A 264 9.73 -33.43 -10.65
N GLY A 265 9.26 -34.61 -10.23
CA GLY A 265 8.31 -34.82 -9.16
C GLY A 265 8.82 -34.31 -7.81
N PHE A 266 10.12 -34.42 -7.54
CA PHE A 266 10.78 -33.81 -6.38
C PHE A 266 10.71 -32.29 -6.42
N VAL A 267 11.18 -31.67 -7.52
CA VAL A 267 11.16 -30.20 -7.65
C VAL A 267 9.73 -29.65 -7.61
N LEU A 268 8.77 -30.34 -8.23
CA LEU A 268 7.36 -29.98 -8.21
C LEU A 268 6.81 -29.86 -6.78
N GLN A 269 7.09 -30.86 -5.94
CA GLN A 269 6.65 -30.83 -4.54
C GLN A 269 7.33 -29.71 -3.74
N CYS A 270 8.59 -29.40 -4.07
CA CYS A 270 9.26 -28.26 -3.46
C CYS A 270 8.60 -26.94 -3.87
N LEU A 271 8.25 -26.75 -5.15
CA LEU A 271 7.55 -25.55 -5.64
C LEU A 271 6.19 -25.38 -4.95
N TYR A 272 5.44 -26.46 -4.74
CA TYR A 272 4.18 -26.45 -4.00
C TYR A 272 4.31 -25.99 -2.55
N ALA A 273 5.50 -26.08 -1.94
CA ALA A 273 5.75 -25.48 -0.61
C ALA A 273 5.62 -23.95 -0.61
N THR A 274 5.55 -23.32 -1.77
CA THR A 274 5.30 -21.88 -1.94
C THR A 274 3.92 -21.60 -2.53
N GLY A 275 3.05 -22.62 -2.62
CA GLY A 275 1.76 -22.57 -3.30
C GLY A 275 1.87 -22.21 -4.79
N MET A 276 3.02 -22.46 -5.41
CA MET A 276 3.22 -22.22 -6.84
C MET A 276 2.43 -23.24 -7.65
N ASP A 277 1.32 -22.80 -8.23
CA ASP A 277 0.52 -23.67 -9.08
C ASP A 277 1.14 -23.76 -10.49
N MET A 278 1.61 -24.95 -10.83
CA MET A 278 2.24 -25.28 -12.11
C MET A 278 1.21 -25.78 -13.14
N GLY A 279 -0.08 -25.75 -12.80
CA GLY A 279 -1.22 -26.05 -13.67
C GLY A 279 -1.22 -27.49 -14.18
N VAL A 280 -1.02 -27.65 -15.48
CA VAL A 280 -0.98 -28.98 -16.11
C VAL A 280 0.15 -29.86 -15.57
N TYR A 281 1.24 -29.25 -15.08
CA TYR A 281 2.32 -29.94 -14.40
C TYR A 281 1.93 -30.18 -12.94
N ASN A 282 1.35 -31.34 -12.68
CA ASN A 282 0.91 -31.75 -11.35
C ASN A 282 1.23 -33.23 -11.10
N PRO A 283 1.20 -33.71 -9.84
CA PRO A 283 1.64 -35.07 -9.49
C PRO A 283 0.87 -36.18 -10.24
N TYR A 284 -0.42 -35.95 -10.50
CA TYR A 284 -1.28 -36.90 -11.19
C TYR A 284 -0.91 -36.99 -12.67
N ASN A 285 -0.86 -35.85 -13.36
CA ASN A 285 -0.47 -35.81 -14.76
C ASN A 285 0.98 -36.24 -14.95
N HIS A 286 1.89 -35.87 -14.04
CA HIS A 286 3.27 -36.33 -14.08
C HIS A 286 3.38 -37.86 -14.05
N ARG A 287 2.46 -38.55 -13.36
CA ARG A 287 2.40 -40.01 -13.36
C ARG A 287 1.74 -40.59 -14.62
N TRP A 288 0.63 -40.01 -15.07
CA TRP A 288 -0.29 -40.65 -16.00
C TRP A 288 -0.32 -40.06 -17.41
N ASP A 289 0.18 -38.84 -17.59
CA ASP A 289 0.29 -38.18 -18.90
C ASP A 289 1.71 -38.41 -19.47
N PRO A 290 1.86 -39.21 -20.53
CA PRO A 290 3.16 -39.50 -21.13
C PRO A 290 3.88 -38.26 -21.68
N SER A 291 3.14 -37.18 -21.98
CA SER A 291 3.77 -35.92 -22.41
C SER A 291 4.56 -35.24 -21.29
N GLN A 292 4.34 -35.66 -20.04
CA GLN A 292 4.93 -35.11 -18.82
C GLN A 292 6.00 -36.00 -18.18
N THR A 293 6.37 -37.11 -18.83
CA THR A 293 7.46 -37.99 -18.40
C THR A 293 8.81 -37.25 -18.35
N TYR A 294 8.98 -36.16 -19.11
CA TYR A 294 10.19 -35.33 -19.11
C TYR A 294 9.92 -33.88 -18.68
N ASN A 295 9.15 -33.70 -17.60
CA ASN A 295 8.76 -32.38 -17.11
C ASN A 295 9.94 -31.39 -16.98
N SER A 296 11.08 -31.82 -16.45
CA SER A 296 12.30 -31.00 -16.39
C SER A 296 12.71 -30.40 -17.74
N MET A 297 12.68 -31.18 -18.82
CA MET A 297 13.09 -30.72 -20.16
C MET A 297 12.00 -29.90 -20.84
N ASN A 298 10.74 -30.18 -20.56
CA ASN A 298 9.63 -29.32 -20.99
C ASN A 298 9.75 -27.93 -20.37
N TRP A 299 9.98 -27.86 -19.05
CA TRP A 299 10.17 -26.61 -18.31
C TRP A 299 11.38 -25.81 -18.81
N TYR A 300 12.50 -26.48 -19.08
CA TYR A 300 13.68 -25.85 -19.65
C TYR A 300 13.42 -25.26 -21.03
N ARG A 301 12.81 -26.03 -21.94
CA ARG A 301 12.56 -25.60 -23.33
C ARG A 301 11.50 -24.50 -23.44
N SER A 302 10.52 -24.49 -22.54
CA SER A 302 9.46 -23.48 -22.52
C SER A 302 9.85 -22.21 -21.76
N ASN A 303 10.99 -22.19 -21.08
CA ASN A 303 11.39 -21.11 -20.18
C ASN A 303 10.28 -20.78 -19.15
N ILE A 304 9.68 -21.81 -18.56
CA ILE A 304 8.58 -21.63 -17.58
C ILE A 304 9.01 -20.80 -16.36
N PHE A 305 10.30 -20.83 -16.03
CA PHE A 305 10.94 -19.95 -15.05
C PHE A 305 11.91 -19.03 -15.78
N MET A 306 12.28 -17.90 -15.15
CA MET A 306 13.20 -16.94 -15.76
C MET A 306 14.58 -17.58 -15.97
N PRO A 307 15.07 -17.70 -17.22
CA PRO A 307 16.40 -18.25 -17.48
C PRO A 307 17.49 -17.38 -16.85
N VAL A 308 18.52 -18.01 -16.29
CA VAL A 308 19.69 -17.32 -15.76
C VAL A 308 20.97 -17.95 -16.30
N SER A 309 22.02 -17.13 -16.43
CA SER A 309 23.35 -17.62 -16.82
C SER A 309 23.85 -18.65 -15.79
N THR A 310 24.55 -19.68 -16.25
CA THR A 310 25.15 -20.69 -15.38
C THR A 310 26.20 -20.10 -14.43
N ASN A 311 26.80 -18.96 -14.80
CA ASN A 311 27.73 -18.22 -13.93
C ASN A 311 27.02 -17.37 -12.86
N SER A 312 25.69 -17.28 -12.91
CA SER A 312 24.85 -16.46 -12.02
C SER A 312 23.90 -17.30 -11.18
N ILE A 313 24.12 -18.62 -11.13
CA ILE A 313 23.35 -19.54 -10.30
C ILE A 313 23.47 -19.11 -8.84
N GLN A 314 22.32 -18.97 -8.19
CA GLN A 314 22.23 -18.68 -6.77
C GLN A 314 21.33 -19.67 -6.05
N ARG A 315 21.36 -19.62 -4.72
CA ARG A 315 20.43 -20.35 -3.86
C ARG A 315 18.98 -20.09 -4.29
N GLY A 316 18.22 -21.16 -4.47
CA GLY A 316 16.82 -21.14 -4.89
C GLY A 316 16.59 -21.23 -6.40
N ASP A 317 17.63 -21.15 -7.23
CA ASP A 317 17.51 -21.43 -8.66
C ASP A 317 17.36 -22.94 -8.91
N VAL A 318 16.74 -23.31 -10.02
CA VAL A 318 16.75 -24.68 -10.55
C VAL A 318 17.85 -24.83 -11.59
N ILE A 319 18.52 -25.98 -11.60
CA ILE A 319 19.65 -26.29 -12.48
C ILE A 319 19.22 -27.42 -13.40
N TYR A 320 19.45 -27.27 -14.69
CA TYR A 320 19.10 -28.25 -15.71
C TYR A 320 20.32 -28.99 -16.24
N TYR A 321 20.18 -30.30 -16.38
CA TYR A 321 21.08 -31.19 -17.11
C TYR A 321 20.28 -31.91 -18.20
N ARG A 322 20.95 -32.63 -19.11
CA ARG A 322 20.24 -33.39 -20.13
C ARG A 322 19.37 -34.48 -19.48
N GLY A 323 18.05 -34.25 -19.46
CA GLY A 323 17.07 -35.17 -18.87
C GLY A 323 16.89 -35.06 -17.35
N HIS A 324 17.48 -34.06 -16.69
CA HIS A 324 17.48 -33.97 -15.22
C HIS A 324 17.38 -32.53 -14.70
N ILE A 325 16.89 -32.37 -13.47
CA ILE A 325 16.75 -31.09 -12.78
C ILE A 325 17.15 -31.21 -11.30
N ALA A 326 17.77 -30.16 -10.77
CA ALA A 326 18.17 -30.04 -9.38
C ALA A 326 17.84 -28.65 -8.82
N ILE A 327 17.90 -28.50 -7.50
CA ILE A 327 17.72 -27.22 -6.80
C ILE A 327 19.08 -26.74 -6.30
N ALA A 328 19.46 -25.51 -6.63
CA ALA A 328 20.68 -24.88 -6.15
C ALA A 328 20.54 -24.46 -4.67
N LEU A 329 21.49 -24.87 -3.83
CA LEU A 329 21.56 -24.52 -2.41
C LEU A 329 22.47 -23.30 -2.13
N GLY A 330 23.21 -22.85 -3.13
CA GLY A 330 24.32 -21.90 -2.96
C GLY A 330 25.64 -22.61 -2.66
N GLY A 331 26.75 -21.86 -2.66
CA GLY A 331 28.08 -22.42 -2.36
C GLY A 331 28.55 -23.53 -3.29
N GLY A 332 28.03 -23.60 -4.53
CA GLY A 332 28.35 -24.67 -5.48
C GLY A 332 27.65 -26.01 -5.21
N MET A 333 26.70 -26.04 -4.29
CA MET A 333 25.95 -27.24 -3.90
C MET A 333 24.53 -27.24 -4.48
N MET A 334 23.99 -28.43 -4.70
CA MET A 334 22.61 -28.67 -5.12
C MET A 334 21.99 -29.83 -4.35
N ILE A 335 20.67 -29.93 -4.41
CA ILE A 335 19.90 -31.09 -3.98
C ILE A 335 19.07 -31.61 -5.16
N ASP A 336 19.08 -32.92 -5.37
CA ASP A 336 18.36 -33.58 -6.46
C ASP A 336 17.84 -34.97 -6.06
N SER A 337 16.92 -35.53 -6.84
CA SER A 337 16.53 -36.94 -6.78
C SER A 337 17.18 -37.69 -7.93
N TRP A 338 18.01 -38.70 -7.66
CA TRP A 338 18.79 -39.40 -8.68
C TRP A 338 18.60 -40.92 -8.68
N PRO A 339 18.61 -41.59 -9.85
CA PRO A 339 18.50 -43.05 -9.94
C PRO A 339 19.46 -43.79 -9.00
N HIS A 340 18.91 -44.75 -8.25
CA HIS A 340 19.60 -45.59 -7.24
C HIS A 340 20.22 -44.84 -6.04
N GLN A 341 20.16 -43.51 -5.99
CA GLN A 341 20.66 -42.69 -4.88
C GLN A 341 19.52 -42.05 -4.08
N GLY A 342 18.36 -41.84 -4.71
CA GLY A 342 17.27 -41.10 -4.10
C GLY A 342 17.60 -39.62 -3.99
N VAL A 343 16.99 -38.94 -3.03
CA VAL A 343 17.20 -37.51 -2.80
C VAL A 343 18.43 -37.26 -1.93
N GLY A 344 19.37 -36.45 -2.44
CA GLY A 344 20.63 -36.18 -1.77
C GLY A 344 21.25 -34.83 -2.17
N ILE A 345 22.23 -34.40 -1.37
CA ILE A 345 22.98 -33.16 -1.58
C ILE A 345 24.31 -33.48 -2.25
N HIS A 346 24.63 -32.77 -3.34
CA HIS A 346 25.81 -33.01 -4.15
C HIS A 346 26.39 -31.70 -4.69
N PRO A 347 27.68 -31.66 -5.07
CA PRO A 347 28.21 -30.55 -5.86
C PRO A 347 27.46 -30.44 -7.20
N ILE A 348 27.30 -29.22 -7.71
CA ILE A 348 26.64 -28.98 -9.02
C ILE A 348 27.29 -29.80 -10.16
N SER A 349 28.59 -30.04 -10.11
CA SER A 349 29.29 -30.85 -11.12
C SER A 349 28.96 -32.35 -11.09
N ALA A 350 28.25 -32.86 -10.07
CA ALA A 350 28.06 -34.30 -9.85
C ALA A 350 27.22 -35.00 -10.94
N ARG A 351 26.38 -34.26 -11.68
CA ARG A 351 25.51 -34.82 -12.75
C ARG A 351 25.99 -34.46 -14.16
N GLY A 352 27.26 -34.08 -14.29
CA GLY A 352 27.88 -33.71 -15.56
C GLY A 352 27.65 -32.25 -15.93
N ASN A 353 27.57 -31.97 -17.23
CA ASN A 353 27.52 -30.60 -17.73
C ASN A 353 26.13 -29.98 -17.51
N VAL A 354 26.10 -28.85 -16.79
CA VAL A 354 24.92 -27.99 -16.68
C VAL A 354 24.60 -27.43 -18.07
N ILE A 355 23.35 -27.61 -18.51
CA ILE A 355 22.88 -27.09 -19.81
C ILE A 355 22.11 -25.77 -19.66
N GLY A 356 21.75 -25.40 -18.43
CA GLY A 356 21.15 -24.12 -18.11
C GLY A 356 20.68 -24.05 -16.66
N ALA A 357 20.20 -22.88 -16.27
CA ALA A 357 19.59 -22.65 -14.98
C ALA A 357 18.42 -21.67 -15.13
N ALA A 358 17.48 -21.71 -14.20
CA ALA A 358 16.37 -20.78 -14.15
C ALA A 358 15.99 -20.42 -12.72
N ARG A 359 15.33 -19.28 -12.55
CA ARG A 359 14.93 -18.70 -11.28
C ARG A 359 13.43 -18.81 -11.10
N PRO A 360 12.93 -19.67 -10.20
CA PRO A 360 11.50 -19.80 -9.93
C PRO A 360 10.90 -18.62 -9.18
N PHE A 361 11.69 -17.90 -8.37
CA PHE A 361 11.25 -16.75 -7.57
C PHE A 361 12.00 -15.49 -8.02
N ILE A 362 11.30 -14.61 -8.75
CA ILE A 362 11.90 -13.55 -9.58
C ILE A 362 11.66 -12.19 -8.98
#